data_AF-A0A979FQC8-F1
#
_entry.id   AF-A0A979FQC8-F1
#
_cell.length_a   1.000
_cell.length_b   1.000
_cell.length_c   1.000
_cell.angle_alpha   90.00
_cell.angle_beta   90.00
_cell.angle_gamma   90.00
#
_symmetry.space_group_name_H-M   'P 1'
#
loop_
_entity.id
_entity.type
_entity.pdbx_description
1 polymer ?
#
loop_
_entity_poly.entity_id
_entity_poly.type
_entity_poly.pdbx_seq_one_letter_code
_entity_poly.pdbx_strand_id
1 'polypeptide(L)'
;LRYVHTVIARIYYCVNRSWSGKITAAELRRSNLLSVISYLEDEEDINQITDYFSYEHFYVIYCKFWELDTDHDLFIDKHDLAKHNERALSMPIIERIFSGAVTRGRVQKQERMGYQEFVWFLISEEDKRHP
;
A
#
# COMPACT_ATOMS: atom_id res chain seq x y z
N LEU A 1 -7.90 -13.34 0.00
CA LEU A 1 -8.06 -12.15 0.85
C LEU A 1 -6.98 -11.08 0.62
N ARG A 2 -5.71 -11.43 0.39
CA ARG A 2 -4.60 -10.45 0.21
C ARG A 2 -4.76 -9.52 -0.99
N TYR A 3 -5.23 -10.04 -2.12
CA TYR A 3 -5.58 -9.22 -3.29
C TYR A 3 -6.57 -8.10 -2.92
N VAL A 4 -7.67 -8.44 -2.25
CA VAL A 4 -8.69 -7.46 -1.80
C VAL A 4 -8.07 -6.39 -0.90
N HIS A 5 -7.23 -6.77 0.07
CA HIS A 5 -6.55 -5.79 0.93
C HIS A 5 -5.64 -4.84 0.14
N THR A 6 -4.96 -5.35 -0.88
CA THR A 6 -4.10 -4.53 -1.76
C THR A 6 -4.93 -3.54 -2.57
N VAL A 7 -6.01 -4.02 -3.20
CA VAL A 7 -6.93 -3.17 -3.96
C VAL A 7 -7.50 -2.06 -3.07
N ILE A 8 -8.00 -2.40 -1.86
CA ILE A 8 -8.50 -1.41 -0.90
C ILE A 8 -7.40 -0.42 -0.51
N ALA A 9 -6.18 -0.90 -0.21
CA ALA A 9 -5.06 -0.05 0.16
C ALA A 9 -4.70 0.94 -0.98
N ARG A 10 -4.66 0.47 -2.23
CA ARG A 10 -4.42 1.30 -3.42
C ARG A 10 -5.53 2.32 -3.66
N ILE A 11 -6.79 1.93 -3.47
CA ILE A 11 -7.94 2.85 -3.56
C ILE A 11 -7.78 3.95 -2.51
N TYR A 12 -7.55 3.61 -1.25
CA TYR A 12 -7.41 4.62 -0.20
C TYR A 12 -6.18 5.51 -0.43
N TYR A 13 -5.08 4.95 -0.93
CA TYR A 13 -3.87 5.69 -1.26
C TYR A 13 -4.16 6.81 -2.28
N CYS A 14 -4.84 6.50 -3.38
CA CYS A 14 -5.12 7.51 -4.42
C CYS A 14 -6.33 8.40 -4.10
N VAL A 15 -7.39 7.84 -3.49
CA VAL A 15 -8.69 8.52 -3.35
C VAL A 15 -8.82 9.26 -2.02
N ASN A 16 -8.36 8.70 -0.90
CA ASN A 16 -8.52 9.31 0.42
C ASN A 16 -7.42 10.34 0.70
N ARG A 17 -7.39 11.42 -0.10
CA ARG A 17 -6.39 12.50 -0.04
C ARG A 17 -6.37 13.24 1.30
N SER A 18 -7.43 13.17 2.09
CA SER A 18 -7.48 13.71 3.46
C SER A 18 -6.78 12.83 4.51
N TRP A 19 -6.36 11.62 4.12
CA TRP A 19 -5.81 10.57 4.98
C TRP A 19 -6.75 10.16 6.14
N SER A 20 -8.00 10.60 6.11
CA SER A 20 -8.96 10.48 7.22
C SER A 20 -9.38 9.03 7.52
N GLY A 21 -9.08 8.08 6.63
CA GLY A 21 -9.60 6.73 6.67
C GLY A 21 -11.06 6.64 6.24
N LYS A 22 -11.65 7.74 5.78
CA LYS A 22 -13.06 7.82 5.33
C LYS A 22 -13.13 8.57 4.01
N ILE A 23 -13.36 7.85 2.90
CA ILE A 23 -13.55 8.46 1.59
C ILE A 23 -14.87 9.23 1.59
N THR A 24 -14.78 10.53 1.34
CA THR A 24 -15.94 11.42 1.18
C THR A 24 -16.46 11.38 -0.25
N ALA A 25 -17.72 11.77 -0.46
CA ALA A 25 -18.27 11.92 -1.81
C ALA A 25 -17.50 12.96 -2.66
N ALA A 26 -16.86 13.95 -2.04
CA ALA A 26 -16.05 14.94 -2.74
C ALA A 26 -14.68 14.38 -3.18
N GLU A 27 -14.07 13.50 -2.39
CA GLU A 27 -12.86 12.76 -2.77
C GLU A 27 -13.17 11.76 -3.89
N LEU A 28 -14.26 10.99 -3.74
CA LEU A 28 -14.69 10.02 -4.76
C LEU A 28 -14.92 10.68 -6.12
N ARG A 29 -15.67 11.81 -6.16
CA ARG A 29 -15.94 12.58 -7.39
C ARG A 29 -14.70 13.15 -8.07
N ARG A 30 -13.61 13.38 -7.33
CA ARG A 30 -12.35 13.92 -7.88
C ARG A 30 -11.38 12.83 -8.33
N SER A 31 -11.65 11.57 -7.96
CA SER A 31 -10.86 10.42 -8.38
C SER A 31 -11.40 9.80 -9.67
N ASN A 32 -10.61 8.92 -10.28
CA ASN A 32 -11.03 8.10 -11.40
C ASN A 32 -11.68 6.76 -10.98
N LEU A 33 -11.88 6.50 -9.68
CA LEU A 33 -12.32 5.18 -9.19
C LEU A 33 -13.61 4.68 -9.86
N LEU A 34 -14.63 5.52 -9.97
CA LEU A 34 -15.91 5.11 -10.57
C LEU A 34 -15.78 4.84 -12.07
N SER A 35 -14.95 5.60 -12.77
CA SER A 35 -14.65 5.38 -14.19
C SER A 35 -13.90 4.06 -14.39
N VAL A 36 -12.92 3.77 -13.54
CA VAL A 36 -12.18 2.49 -13.58
C VAL A 36 -13.11 1.32 -13.25
N ILE A 37 -14.01 1.47 -12.27
CA ILE A 37 -15.01 0.42 -11.96
C ILE A 37 -15.92 0.16 -13.14
N SER A 38 -16.36 1.19 -13.85
CA SER A 38 -17.18 1.01 -15.06
C SER A 38 -16.41 0.27 -16.16
N TYR A 39 -15.12 0.57 -16.32
CA TYR A 39 -14.28 -0.06 -17.34
C TYR A 39 -13.98 -1.55 -17.07
N LEU A 40 -14.11 -2.01 -15.81
CA LEU A 40 -13.95 -3.44 -15.47
C LEU A 40 -14.94 -4.36 -16.19
N GLU A 41 -16.09 -3.84 -16.65
CA GLU A 41 -17.07 -4.64 -17.38
C GLU A 41 -16.66 -4.87 -18.84
N ASP A 42 -15.83 -3.99 -19.41
CA ASP A 42 -15.43 -4.00 -20.82
C ASP A 42 -14.08 -4.70 -21.05
N GLU A 43 -13.20 -4.70 -20.05
CA GLU A 43 -11.84 -5.23 -20.16
C GLU A 43 -11.72 -6.64 -19.54
N GLU A 44 -11.40 -7.63 -20.38
CA GLU A 44 -11.26 -9.03 -19.94
C GLU A 44 -9.92 -9.30 -19.23
N ASP A 45 -8.86 -8.59 -19.58
CA ASP A 45 -7.56 -8.72 -18.92
C ASP A 45 -7.41 -7.70 -17.78
N ILE A 46 -7.61 -8.17 -16.54
CA ILE A 46 -7.52 -7.37 -15.33
C ILE A 46 -6.17 -6.65 -15.17
N ASN A 47 -5.10 -7.14 -15.82
CA ASN A 47 -3.77 -6.52 -15.75
C ASN A 47 -3.63 -5.29 -16.64
N GLN A 48 -4.48 -5.12 -17.65
CA GLN A 48 -4.57 -3.86 -18.42
C GLN A 48 -5.16 -2.73 -17.56
N ILE A 49 -5.91 -3.07 -16.52
CA ILE A 49 -6.43 -2.10 -15.54
C ILE A 49 -5.36 -1.87 -14.46
N THR A 50 -4.37 -1.05 -14.81
CA THR A 50 -3.23 -0.75 -13.94
C THR A 50 -3.66 -0.06 -12.65
N ASP A 51 -4.72 0.76 -12.70
CA ASP A 51 -5.29 1.46 -11.56
C ASP A 51 -6.09 0.52 -10.66
N TYR A 52 -5.69 0.44 -9.39
CA TYR A 52 -6.33 -0.32 -8.32
C TYR A 52 -6.33 -1.85 -8.47
N PHE A 53 -6.74 -2.39 -9.61
CA PHE A 53 -7.18 -3.77 -9.78
C PHE A 53 -6.17 -4.73 -10.42
N SER A 54 -5.11 -4.25 -11.09
CA SER A 54 -4.08 -5.13 -11.68
C SER A 54 -3.60 -6.20 -10.70
N TYR A 55 -3.72 -7.46 -11.13
CA TYR A 55 -3.31 -8.62 -10.35
C TYR A 55 -1.79 -8.75 -10.33
N GLU A 56 -1.12 -8.40 -11.42
CA GLU A 56 0.35 -8.32 -11.50
C GLU A 56 0.91 -7.34 -10.47
N HIS A 57 0.33 -6.14 -10.36
CA HIS A 57 0.73 -5.19 -9.32
C HIS A 57 0.55 -5.77 -7.92
N PHE A 58 -0.57 -6.44 -7.66
CA PHE A 58 -0.76 -7.16 -6.40
C PHE A 58 0.33 -8.21 -6.16
N TYR A 59 0.63 -9.03 -7.16
CA TYR A 59 1.58 -10.13 -7.02
C TYR A 59 2.98 -9.62 -6.68
N VAL A 60 3.46 -8.58 -7.36
CA VAL A 60 4.75 -7.95 -7.08
C VAL A 60 4.81 -7.43 -5.64
N ILE A 61 3.78 -6.70 -5.20
CA ILE A 61 3.71 -6.17 -3.83
C ILE A 61 3.70 -7.31 -2.80
N TYR A 62 2.93 -8.36 -3.07
CA TYR A 62 2.83 -9.51 -2.17
C TYR A 62 4.14 -10.30 -2.06
N CYS A 63 4.83 -10.55 -3.18
CA CYS A 63 6.14 -11.20 -3.19
C CYS A 63 7.15 -10.41 -2.36
N LYS A 64 7.25 -9.09 -2.58
CA LYS A 64 8.16 -8.23 -1.81
C LYS A 64 7.85 -8.23 -0.31
N PHE A 65 6.58 -8.33 0.09
CA PHE A 65 6.22 -8.47 1.51
C PHE A 65 6.62 -9.85 2.05
N TRP A 66 6.30 -10.90 1.31
CA TRP A 66 6.54 -12.28 1.71
C TRP A 66 8.04 -12.61 1.87
N GLU A 67 8.90 -11.97 1.07
CA GLU A 67 10.36 -12.06 1.23
C GLU A 67 10.87 -11.49 2.57
N LEU A 68 10.13 -10.55 3.17
CA LEU A 68 10.49 -9.91 4.44
C LEU A 68 9.86 -10.61 5.65
N ASP A 69 8.60 -11.05 5.53
CA ASP A 69 7.81 -11.74 6.57
C ASP A 69 8.19 -13.24 6.68
N THR A 70 9.40 -13.51 7.15
CA THR A 70 9.96 -14.88 7.17
C THR A 70 9.29 -15.82 8.18
N ASP A 71 8.72 -15.28 9.26
CA ASP A 71 7.98 -16.04 10.28
C ASP A 71 6.47 -16.13 9.98
N HIS A 72 6.02 -15.52 8.88
CA HIS A 72 4.66 -15.59 8.34
C HIS A 72 3.59 -15.11 9.33
N ASP A 73 3.96 -14.16 10.20
CA ASP A 73 3.06 -13.60 11.21
C ASP A 73 2.21 -12.43 10.65
N LEU A 74 2.48 -12.03 9.39
CA LEU A 74 1.83 -10.97 8.63
C LEU A 74 2.19 -9.56 9.10
N PHE A 75 3.29 -9.45 9.84
CA PHE A 75 3.93 -8.23 10.24
C PHE A 75 5.40 -8.24 9.86
N ILE A 76 5.97 -7.06 9.68
CA ILE A 76 7.41 -6.88 9.53
C ILE A 76 7.88 -5.83 10.53
N ASP A 77 9.05 -6.04 11.11
CA ASP A 77 9.68 -5.06 12.00
C ASP A 77 10.71 -4.18 11.25
N LYS A 78 11.40 -3.32 12.01
CA LYS A 78 12.44 -2.44 11.46
C LYS A 78 13.60 -3.21 10.83
N HIS A 79 13.97 -4.36 11.40
CA HIS A 79 15.07 -5.19 10.92
C HIS A 79 14.69 -5.95 9.65
N ASP A 80 13.44 -6.36 9.53
CA ASP A 80 12.92 -6.92 8.28
C ASP A 80 12.89 -5.87 7.19
N LEU A 81 12.31 -4.69 7.45
CA LEU A 81 12.27 -3.60 6.47
C LEU A 81 13.68 -3.14 6.04
N ALA A 82 14.68 -3.22 6.93
CA ALA A 82 16.06 -2.92 6.60
C ALA A 82 16.68 -3.83 5.53
N LYS A 83 16.11 -5.02 5.28
CA LYS A 83 16.56 -5.95 4.23
C LYS A 83 15.99 -5.59 2.85
N HIS A 84 14.97 -4.74 2.80
CA HIS A 84 14.30 -4.33 1.56
C HIS A 84 15.30 -3.70 0.57
N ASN A 85 15.20 -4.11 -0.70
CA ASN A 85 15.95 -3.57 -1.84
C ASN A 85 17.46 -3.40 -1.54
N GLU A 86 18.13 -4.49 -1.16
CA GLU A 86 19.57 -4.52 -0.83
C GLU A 86 19.98 -3.50 0.26
N ARG A 87 19.09 -3.22 1.21
CA ARG A 87 19.31 -2.25 2.29
C ARG A 87 19.46 -0.81 1.79
N ALA A 88 18.73 -0.45 0.73
CA ALA A 88 18.75 0.90 0.15
C ALA A 88 18.26 1.99 1.12
N LEU A 89 17.44 1.64 2.12
CA LEU A 89 16.92 2.58 3.11
C LEU A 89 17.85 2.71 4.32
N SER A 90 18.12 3.96 4.72
CA SER A 90 18.89 4.24 5.93
C SER A 90 18.06 3.99 7.20
N MET A 91 18.73 3.56 8.27
CA MET A 91 18.07 3.31 9.56
C MET A 91 17.25 4.49 10.10
N PRO A 92 17.70 5.77 10.01
CA PRO A 92 16.87 6.89 10.42
C PRO A 92 15.55 7.03 9.65
N ILE A 93 15.53 6.70 8.36
CA ILE A 93 14.28 6.69 7.56
C ILE A 93 13.36 5.56 8.01
N ILE A 94 13.92 4.37 8.26
CA ILE A 94 13.16 3.23 8.79
C ILE A 94 12.56 3.59 10.15
N GLU A 95 13.34 4.16 11.07
CA GLU A 95 12.83 4.62 12.37
C GLU A 95 11.68 5.61 12.22
N ARG A 96 11.76 6.54 11.26
CA ARG A 96 10.67 7.50 10.97
C ARG A 96 9.41 6.84 10.45
N ILE A 97 9.51 5.80 9.63
CA ILE A 97 8.36 5.03 9.14
C ILE A 97 7.61 4.39 10.32
N PHE A 98 8.35 3.79 11.26
CA PHE A 98 7.78 3.13 12.44
C PHE A 98 7.44 4.09 13.60
N SER A 99 7.76 5.39 13.50
CA SER A 99 7.52 6.35 14.58
C SER A 99 6.06 6.83 14.68
N GLY A 100 5.17 6.34 13.82
CA GLY A 100 3.82 6.87 13.69
C GLY A 100 3.67 8.06 12.76
N ALA A 101 4.71 8.46 12.02
CA ALA A 101 4.58 9.59 11.08
C ALA A 101 3.67 9.28 9.89
N VAL A 102 3.60 8.01 9.49
CA VAL A 102 2.83 7.55 8.32
C VAL A 102 1.75 6.52 8.69
N THR A 103 1.55 6.24 9.98
CA THR A 103 0.50 5.34 10.48
C THR A 103 -0.47 6.10 11.38
N ARG A 104 -1.75 5.70 11.39
CA ARG A 104 -2.81 6.35 12.18
C ARG A 104 -3.48 5.36 13.14
N GLY A 105 -3.98 5.87 14.26
CA GLY A 105 -4.80 5.09 15.20
C GLY A 105 -4.02 4.04 15.99
N ARG A 106 -4.62 2.86 16.21
CA ARG A 106 -4.03 1.80 17.06
C ARG A 106 -2.70 1.26 16.51
N VAL A 107 -2.48 1.37 15.20
CA VAL A 107 -1.25 0.95 14.51
C VAL A 107 -0.04 1.78 14.94
N GLN A 108 -0.24 3.03 15.35
CA GLN A 108 0.83 3.92 15.83
C GLN A 108 1.56 3.37 17.07
N LYS A 109 0.92 2.50 17.84
CA LYS A 109 1.50 1.92 19.07
C LYS A 109 2.25 0.61 18.84
N GLN A 110 2.33 0.14 17.59
CA GLN A 110 2.98 -1.13 17.27
C GLN A 110 4.34 -0.84 16.63
N GLU A 111 5.40 -1.47 17.14
CA GLU A 111 6.75 -1.45 16.53
C GLU A 111 6.84 -2.36 15.29
N ARG A 112 5.70 -2.64 14.67
CA ARG A 112 5.52 -3.60 13.59
C ARG A 112 4.56 -3.01 12.55
N MET A 113 4.82 -3.33 11.29
CA MET A 113 4.08 -2.88 10.13
C MET A 113 3.29 -4.06 9.56
N GLY A 114 1.98 -3.90 9.38
CA GLY A 114 1.16 -4.91 8.72
C GLY A 114 1.24 -4.80 7.19
N TYR A 115 0.67 -5.78 6.51
CA TYR A 115 0.62 -5.82 5.05
C TYR A 115 0.02 -4.54 4.42
N GLN A 116 -1.02 -3.96 5.02
CA GLN A 116 -1.67 -2.77 4.46
C GLN A 116 -0.75 -1.54 4.51
N GLU A 117 -0.04 -1.34 5.62
CA GLU A 117 0.95 -0.27 5.75
C GLU A 117 2.14 -0.49 4.80
N PHE A 118 2.56 -1.75 4.60
CA PHE A 118 3.61 -2.07 3.65
C PHE A 118 3.25 -1.71 2.21
N VAL A 119 1.99 -1.94 1.79
CA VAL A 119 1.52 -1.53 0.45
C VAL A 119 1.73 -0.02 0.24
N TRP A 120 1.39 0.81 1.22
CA TRP A 120 1.57 2.27 1.12
C TRP A 120 3.04 2.68 1.11
N PHE A 121 3.85 2.04 1.97
CA PHE A 121 5.29 2.21 1.96
C PHE A 121 5.88 1.94 0.57
N LEU A 122 5.56 0.78 -0.01
CA LEU A 122 6.16 0.34 -1.27
C LEU A 122 5.75 1.23 -2.45
N ILE A 123 4.46 1.59 -2.54
CA ILE A 123 3.97 2.50 -3.61
C ILE A 123 4.66 3.87 -3.50
N SER A 124 4.85 4.39 -2.29
CA SER A 124 5.51 5.69 -2.07
C SER A 124 7.02 5.62 -2.32
N GLU A 125 7.63 4.45 -2.15
CA GLU A 125 9.03 4.21 -2.48
C GLU A 125 9.23 4.19 -4.00
N GLU A 126 8.38 3.47 -4.74
CA GLU A 126 8.47 3.33 -6.19
C GLU A 126 8.15 4.64 -6.96
N ASP A 127 7.16 5.42 -6.51
CA ASP A 127 6.89 6.76 -7.05
C ASP A 127 6.79 7.84 -5.96
N LYS A 128 7.88 8.60 -5.81
CA LYS A 128 8.02 9.68 -4.83
C LYS A 128 7.31 10.99 -5.24
N ARG A 129 6.63 11.01 -6.39
CA ARG A 129 5.91 12.21 -6.91
C ARG A 129 4.43 12.22 -6.56
N HIS A 130 3.91 11.13 -5.99
CA HIS A 130 2.52 11.09 -5.55
C HIS A 130 2.33 12.09 -4.37
N PRO A 131 1.41 13.08 -4.50
CA PRO A 131 1.28 14.15 -3.53
C PRO A 131 0.68 13.71 -2.19
#